data_AF-A0A2A6BCH4-F1
#
_entry.id   AF-A0A2A6BCH4-F1
#
_cell.length_a   1.000
_cell.length_b   1.000
_cell.length_c   1.000
_cell.angle_alpha   90.00
_cell.angle_beta   90.00
_cell.angle_gamma   90.00
#
_symmetry.space_group_name_H-M   'P 1'
#
loop_
_entity.id
_entity.type
_entity.pdbx_description
1 polymer ?
#
loop_
_entity_poly.entity_id
_entity_poly.type
_entity_poly.pdbx_seq_one_letter_code
_entity_poly.pdbx_strand_id
1 'polypeptide(L)'
;MAPPAIYGEPKITSTPEGNVTLEVVVTNAVPEKSLWFFGDREIEANENFIFSHSDEGGGRKTLKCEIKDFDKPMAGEYKVKFFSADGENHATFNVVAGNAPDFHDKPHIVQRDGGNIIVIKVRAKSHLEMKAEWFKDDKPVKFNDRVKSVIKKDDKEDEAKYKCVVKNSEGQNQQSLNLCFE
;
A
#
# COMPACT_ATOMS: atom_id res chain seq x y z
N MET A 1 -31.30 7.09 25.33
CA MET A 1 -30.62 7.52 24.07
C MET A 1 -30.64 6.36 23.10
N ALA A 2 -30.53 6.63 21.79
CA ALA A 2 -30.34 5.55 20.82
C ALA A 2 -28.95 4.93 21.00
N PRO A 3 -28.78 3.62 20.73
CA PRO A 3 -27.48 2.96 20.80
C PRO A 3 -26.50 3.61 19.82
N PRO A 4 -25.18 3.53 20.10
CA PRO A 4 -24.20 4.07 19.19
C PRO A 4 -24.17 3.24 17.89
N ALA A 5 -24.07 3.91 16.74
CA ALA A 5 -24.17 3.26 15.44
C ALA A 5 -23.08 3.74 14.47
N ILE A 6 -22.61 2.85 13.60
CA ILE A 6 -21.73 3.18 12.49
C ILE A 6 -22.53 3.91 11.40
N TYR A 7 -21.95 4.97 10.85
CA TYR A 7 -22.46 5.68 9.69
C TYR A 7 -21.48 5.53 8.52
N GLY A 8 -21.92 4.88 7.43
CA GLY A 8 -21.06 4.58 6.30
C GLY A 8 -20.10 3.41 6.56
N GLU A 9 -19.09 3.27 5.72
CA GLU A 9 -18.10 2.19 5.81
C GLU A 9 -16.83 2.66 6.55
N PRO A 10 -16.25 1.83 7.43
CA PRO A 10 -14.93 2.07 7.99
C PRO A 10 -13.87 2.13 6.89
N LYS A 11 -12.91 3.04 7.02
CA LYS A 11 -11.88 3.30 6.00
C LYS A 11 -10.50 3.00 6.56
N ILE A 12 -9.67 2.40 5.70
CA ILE A 12 -8.24 2.22 5.91
C ILE A 12 -7.53 3.02 4.83
N THR A 13 -6.67 3.95 5.21
CA THR A 13 -5.83 4.71 4.28
C THR A 13 -4.38 4.61 4.69
N SER A 14 -3.46 4.62 3.71
CA SER A 14 -2.01 4.61 3.97
C SER A 14 -1.37 5.83 3.36
N THR A 15 -0.40 6.43 4.06
CA THR A 15 0.35 7.58 3.55
C THR A 15 1.65 7.13 2.85
N PRO A 16 2.22 7.96 1.96
CA PRO A 16 3.53 7.69 1.38
C PRO A 16 4.66 7.56 2.41
N GLU A 17 4.52 8.16 3.60
CA GLU A 17 5.50 8.05 4.69
C GLU A 17 5.44 6.70 5.42
N GLY A 18 4.47 5.83 5.11
CA GLY A 18 4.33 4.52 5.75
C GLY A 18 3.42 4.51 6.97
N ASN A 19 2.62 5.57 7.20
CA ASN A 19 1.60 5.56 8.24
C ASN A 19 0.30 4.93 7.73
N VAL A 20 -0.46 4.30 8.63
CA VAL A 20 -1.80 3.80 8.35
C VAL A 20 -2.81 4.57 9.19
N THR A 21 -3.92 4.99 8.58
CA THR A 21 -5.04 5.64 9.26
C THR A 21 -6.26 4.75 9.19
N LEU A 22 -6.86 4.48 10.34
CA LEU A 22 -8.13 3.81 10.52
C LEU A 22 -9.18 4.85 10.89
N GLU A 23 -10.28 4.88 10.15
CA GLU A 23 -11.32 5.90 10.33
C GLU A 23 -12.71 5.25 10.32
N VAL A 24 -13.55 5.62 11.28
CA VAL A 24 -14.97 5.25 11.27
C VAL A 24 -15.83 6.44 11.70
N VAL A 25 -16.92 6.68 10.99
CA VAL A 25 -17.91 7.68 11.38
C VAL A 25 -18.99 7.01 12.19
N VAL A 26 -19.34 7.61 13.34
CA VAL A 26 -20.31 7.07 14.29
C VAL A 26 -21.35 8.11 14.67
N THR A 27 -22.51 7.66 15.10
CA THR A 27 -23.59 8.48 15.65
C THR A 27 -23.93 8.01 17.06
N ASN A 28 -24.46 8.91 17.90
CA ASN A 28 -24.84 8.65 19.29
C ASN A 28 -23.72 8.09 20.18
N ALA A 29 -22.45 8.35 19.82
CA ALA A 29 -21.29 7.93 20.58
C ALA A 29 -20.66 9.10 21.35
N VAL A 30 -20.01 8.77 22.47
CA VAL A 30 -19.13 9.63 23.26
C VAL A 30 -17.69 9.29 22.86
N PRO A 31 -17.04 10.06 21.95
CA PRO A 31 -15.71 9.72 21.44
C PRO A 31 -14.65 9.54 22.52
N GLU A 32 -14.75 10.29 23.60
CA GLU A 32 -13.80 10.29 24.73
C GLU A 32 -13.82 8.96 25.50
N LYS A 33 -14.86 8.14 25.31
CA LYS A 33 -14.97 6.79 25.89
C LYS A 33 -14.53 5.70 24.93
N SER A 34 -14.16 6.03 23.69
CA SER A 34 -13.77 5.01 22.72
C SER A 34 -12.47 4.31 23.11
N LEU A 35 -12.40 3.00 22.84
CA LEU A 35 -11.26 2.14 23.15
C LEU A 35 -10.80 1.45 21.88
N TRP A 36 -9.50 1.48 21.61
CA TRP A 36 -8.89 0.84 20.45
C TRP A 36 -8.19 -0.46 20.85
N PHE A 37 -8.21 -1.44 19.94
CA PHE A 37 -7.67 -2.76 20.15
C PHE A 37 -6.85 -3.19 18.94
N PHE A 38 -5.77 -3.93 19.19
CA PHE A 38 -5.04 -4.72 18.20
C PHE A 38 -5.18 -6.21 18.57
N GLY A 39 -5.90 -6.97 17.74
CA GLY A 39 -6.45 -8.27 18.10
C GLY A 39 -7.36 -8.16 19.32
N ASP A 40 -7.01 -8.89 20.38
CA ASP A 40 -7.73 -8.88 21.67
C ASP A 40 -7.14 -7.92 22.70
N ARG A 41 -6.02 -7.26 22.38
CA ARG A 41 -5.32 -6.37 23.31
C ARG A 41 -5.76 -4.93 23.12
N GLU A 42 -6.21 -4.29 24.20
CA GLU A 42 -6.44 -2.85 24.23
C GLU A 42 -5.11 -2.09 24.04
N ILE A 43 -5.13 -1.09 23.17
CA ILE A 43 -3.98 -0.22 22.87
C ILE A 43 -4.28 1.20 23.35
N GLU A 44 -3.28 1.83 23.95
CA GLU A 44 -3.35 3.20 24.43
C GLU A 44 -2.67 4.15 23.45
N ALA A 45 -3.07 5.42 23.49
CA ALA A 45 -2.43 6.46 22.69
C ALA A 45 -0.97 6.64 23.13
N ASN A 46 -0.06 6.68 22.17
CA ASN A 46 1.38 6.88 22.37
C ASN A 46 2.02 7.45 21.09
N GLU A 47 3.34 7.46 20.99
CA GLU A 47 4.04 7.96 19.79
C GLU A 47 3.69 7.22 18.50
N ASN A 48 3.34 5.94 18.59
CA ASN A 48 3.00 5.08 17.44
C ASN A 48 1.51 5.01 17.15
N PHE A 49 0.66 5.15 18.17
CA PHE A 49 -0.80 5.12 18.04
C PHE A 49 -1.39 6.46 18.45
N ILE A 50 -1.84 7.26 17.47
CA ILE A 50 -2.42 8.58 17.70
C ILE A 50 -3.94 8.49 17.52
N PHE A 51 -4.68 8.63 18.62
CA PHE A 51 -6.14 8.64 18.59
C PHE A 51 -6.66 10.08 18.51
N SER A 52 -7.66 10.29 17.67
CA SER A 52 -8.32 11.59 17.51
C SER A 52 -9.78 11.41 17.14
N HIS A 53 -10.56 12.47 17.29
CA HIS A 53 -11.93 12.51 16.82
C HIS A 53 -12.30 13.91 16.31
N SER A 54 -13.28 13.98 15.42
CA SER A 54 -13.85 15.23 14.88
C SER A 54 -15.37 15.16 14.83
N ASP A 55 -16.02 16.33 14.87
CA ASP A 55 -17.46 16.46 14.61
C ASP A 55 -17.68 16.75 13.11
N GLU A 56 -18.50 15.93 12.45
CA GLU A 56 -18.83 16.07 11.02
C GLU A 56 -20.14 16.85 10.81
N GLY A 57 -20.78 17.29 11.90
CA GLY A 57 -22.12 17.84 11.89
C GLY A 57 -23.22 16.77 11.83
N GLY A 58 -24.45 17.17 12.10
CA GLY A 58 -25.61 16.27 12.02
C GLY A 58 -25.57 15.10 13.02
N GLY A 59 -24.90 15.27 14.16
CA GLY A 59 -24.77 14.25 15.20
C GLY A 59 -23.78 13.12 14.85
N ARG A 60 -22.96 13.31 13.82
CA ARG A 60 -21.93 12.37 13.37
C ARG A 60 -20.58 12.80 13.89
N LYS A 61 -19.79 11.82 14.34
CA LYS A 61 -18.43 12.04 14.82
C LYS A 61 -17.51 11.03 14.15
N THR A 62 -16.34 11.46 13.73
CA THR A 62 -15.31 10.58 13.19
C THR A 62 -14.40 10.15 14.32
N LEU A 63 -14.14 8.85 14.45
CA LEU A 63 -13.09 8.28 15.31
C LEU A 63 -11.93 7.86 14.42
N LYS A 64 -10.72 8.26 14.79
CA LYS A 64 -9.51 8.04 14.00
C LYS A 64 -8.38 7.47 14.86
N CYS A 65 -7.71 6.45 14.35
CA CYS A 65 -6.44 5.95 14.84
C CYS A 65 -5.40 6.07 13.72
N GLU A 66 -4.37 6.89 13.93
CA GLU A 66 -3.19 6.93 13.08
C GLU A 66 -2.10 6.05 13.69
N ILE A 67 -1.61 5.09 12.90
CA ILE A 67 -0.54 4.16 13.22
C ILE A 67 0.71 4.66 12.50
N LYS A 68 1.69 5.18 13.26
CA LYS A 68 2.97 5.66 12.74
C LYS A 68 3.90 4.49 12.41
N ASP A 69 4.76 4.71 11.42
CA ASP A 69 5.85 3.80 11.03
C ASP A 69 5.36 2.34 10.91
N PHE A 70 4.26 2.14 10.20
CA PHE A 70 3.56 0.86 10.15
C PHE A 70 4.42 -0.22 9.50
N ASP A 71 4.64 -1.30 10.24
CA ASP A 71 5.42 -2.47 9.81
C ASP A 71 4.61 -3.77 9.93
N LYS A 72 5.11 -4.84 9.32
CA LYS A 72 4.53 -6.18 9.29
C LYS A 72 4.08 -6.73 10.65
N PRO A 73 4.79 -6.54 11.78
CA PRO A 73 4.31 -6.98 13.09
C PRO A 73 3.04 -6.25 13.56
N MET A 74 2.77 -5.08 12.98
CA MET A 74 1.58 -4.26 13.25
C MET A 74 0.42 -4.62 12.32
N ALA A 75 0.62 -5.50 11.34
CA ALA A 75 -0.47 -6.02 10.52
C ALA A 75 -1.36 -6.99 11.32
N GLY A 76 -2.65 -6.90 11.10
CA GLY A 76 -3.65 -7.72 11.78
C GLY A 76 -4.99 -7.00 11.92
N GLU A 77 -5.81 -7.54 12.81
CA GLU A 77 -7.13 -6.99 13.08
C GLU A 77 -7.03 -5.85 14.09
N TYR A 78 -7.57 -4.69 13.75
CA TYR A 78 -7.79 -3.58 14.67
C TYR A 78 -9.28 -3.41 14.92
N LYS A 79 -9.64 -2.97 16.11
CA LYS A 79 -11.03 -2.77 16.50
C LYS A 79 -11.16 -1.51 17.34
N VAL A 80 -12.18 -0.70 17.06
CA VAL A 80 -12.60 0.39 17.94
C VAL A 80 -13.94 0.05 18.56
N LYS A 81 -14.01 0.07 19.88
CA LYS A 81 -15.27 0.05 20.65
C LYS A 81 -15.66 1.47 21.00
N PHE A 82 -16.93 1.80 20.85
CA PHE A 82 -17.45 3.13 21.15
C PHE A 82 -18.81 3.05 21.84
N PHE A 83 -19.07 4.02 22.72
CA PHE A 83 -20.07 3.88 23.76
C PHE A 83 -21.04 5.06 23.75
N SER A 84 -22.27 4.78 24.18
CA SER A 84 -23.28 5.77 24.55
C SER A 84 -23.61 5.62 26.05
N ALA A 85 -24.60 6.36 26.56
CA ALA A 85 -25.10 6.14 27.92
C ALA A 85 -25.76 4.76 28.11
N ASP A 86 -26.31 4.19 27.03
CA ASP A 86 -27.24 3.04 27.09
C ASP A 86 -26.72 1.81 26.30
N GLY A 87 -25.46 1.81 25.86
CA GLY A 87 -24.90 0.68 25.12
C GLY A 87 -23.57 0.93 24.44
N GLU A 88 -23.03 -0.11 23.81
CA GLU A 88 -21.78 -0.12 23.06
C GLU A 88 -21.96 -0.66 21.65
N ASN A 89 -21.04 -0.32 20.76
CA ASN A 89 -20.92 -0.89 19.43
C ASN A 89 -19.43 -0.86 19.02
N HIS A 90 -19.07 -1.53 17.93
CA HIS A 90 -17.68 -1.61 17.49
C HIS A 90 -17.55 -1.63 15.96
N ALA A 91 -16.38 -1.23 15.48
CA ALA A 91 -15.95 -1.38 14.10
C ALA A 91 -14.60 -2.10 14.05
N THR A 92 -14.41 -2.94 13.04
CA THR A 92 -13.22 -3.76 12.84
C THR A 92 -12.53 -3.41 11.52
N PHE A 93 -11.20 -3.41 11.52
CA PHE A 93 -10.33 -3.10 10.39
C PHE A 93 -9.32 -4.23 10.22
N ASN A 94 -9.25 -4.82 9.03
CA ASN A 94 -8.22 -5.81 8.71
C ASN A 94 -7.07 -5.10 7.99
N VAL A 95 -6.00 -4.82 8.72
CA VAL A 95 -4.84 -4.08 8.19
C VAL A 95 -3.77 -5.07 7.74
N VAL A 96 -3.41 -5.02 6.46
CA VAL A 96 -2.39 -5.89 5.87
C VAL A 96 -1.05 -5.16 5.76
N ALA A 97 0.04 -5.89 5.96
CA ALA A 97 1.39 -5.41 5.69
C ALA A 97 1.56 -5.18 4.18
N GLY A 98 1.45 -3.93 3.76
CA GLY A 98 1.49 -3.53 2.35
C GLY A 98 2.82 -2.88 1.95
N ASN A 99 3.95 -3.37 2.47
CA ASN A 99 5.22 -2.68 2.34
C ASN A 99 6.13 -3.21 1.23
N ALA A 100 5.75 -4.28 0.51
CA ALA A 100 6.48 -4.69 -0.69
C ALA A 100 6.43 -3.58 -1.75
N PRO A 101 7.49 -3.37 -2.57
CA PRO A 101 7.47 -2.33 -3.57
C PRO A 101 6.34 -2.59 -4.57
N ASP A 102 5.58 -1.57 -4.92
CA ASP A 102 4.44 -1.71 -5.84
C ASP A 102 4.72 -1.01 -7.17
N PHE A 103 4.21 -1.55 -8.27
CA PHE A 103 4.40 -0.95 -9.59
C PHE A 103 3.37 0.15 -9.82
N HIS A 104 3.85 1.38 -9.98
CA HIS A 104 3.00 2.54 -10.22
C HIS A 104 2.29 2.49 -11.58
N ASP A 105 2.99 2.00 -12.60
CA ASP A 105 2.53 1.92 -13.98
C ASP A 105 2.81 0.54 -14.57
N LYS A 106 2.03 0.10 -15.57
CA LYS A 106 2.37 -1.08 -16.38
C LYS A 106 3.67 -0.86 -17.16
N PRO A 107 4.46 -1.92 -17.46
CA PRO A 107 5.69 -1.78 -18.21
C PRO A 107 5.34 -1.34 -19.64
N HIS A 108 6.15 -0.43 -20.20
CA HIS A 108 6.00 -0.04 -21.60
C HIS A 108 7.33 0.09 -22.31
N ILE A 109 7.28 -0.07 -23.63
CA ILE A 109 8.41 0.02 -24.54
C ILE A 109 8.53 1.45 -25.05
N VAL A 110 9.75 1.99 -25.02
CA VAL A 110 10.11 3.24 -25.66
C VAL A 110 11.23 2.98 -26.66
N GLN A 111 11.01 3.30 -27.92
CA GLN A 111 12.06 3.28 -28.94
C GLN A 111 12.86 4.60 -28.92
N ARG A 112 14.17 4.49 -29.11
CA ARG A 112 15.14 5.59 -29.16
C ARG A 112 16.06 5.38 -30.36
N ASP A 113 16.77 6.45 -30.75
CA ASP A 113 17.72 6.42 -31.85
C ASP A 113 17.13 5.86 -33.16
N GLY A 114 15.97 6.39 -33.57
CA GLY A 114 15.30 5.96 -34.79
C GLY A 114 14.78 4.51 -34.78
N GLY A 115 14.59 3.91 -33.60
CA GLY A 115 14.16 2.51 -33.46
C GLY A 115 15.31 1.54 -33.19
N ASN A 116 16.56 2.02 -33.17
CA ASN A 116 17.73 1.18 -32.90
C ASN A 116 17.89 0.79 -31.44
N ILE A 117 17.27 1.53 -30.51
CA ILE A 117 17.36 1.29 -29.06
C ILE A 117 15.96 1.08 -28.50
N ILE A 118 15.70 -0.08 -27.92
CA ILE A 118 14.47 -0.33 -27.14
C ILE A 118 14.75 -0.15 -25.66
N VAL A 119 13.86 0.57 -24.97
CA VAL A 119 13.93 0.85 -23.54
C VAL A 119 12.64 0.38 -22.89
N ILE A 120 12.73 -0.59 -21.98
CA ILE A 120 11.58 -0.97 -21.16
C ILE A 120 11.60 -0.11 -19.89
N LYS A 121 10.53 0.66 -19.68
CA LYS A 121 10.39 1.51 -18.50
C LYS A 121 9.36 0.92 -17.55
N VAL A 122 9.75 0.90 -16.29
CA VAL A 122 8.89 0.49 -15.17
C VAL A 122 9.08 1.50 -14.06
N ARG A 123 7.98 1.87 -13.40
CA ARG A 123 8.00 2.72 -12.21
C ARG A 123 7.49 1.91 -11.04
N ALA A 124 8.24 1.90 -9.94
CA ALA A 124 7.84 1.28 -8.70
C ALA A 124 7.99 2.26 -7.55
N LYS A 125 7.16 2.10 -6.51
CA LYS A 125 7.15 2.90 -5.30
C LYS A 125 7.36 2.00 -4.09
N SER A 126 8.22 2.43 -3.17
CA SER A 126 8.46 1.81 -1.87
C SER A 126 8.89 2.92 -0.92
N HIS A 127 8.48 2.87 0.34
CA HIS A 127 9.01 3.73 1.41
C HIS A 127 10.30 3.16 2.02
N LEU A 128 10.58 1.87 1.79
CA LEU A 128 11.86 1.22 2.12
C LEU A 128 12.80 1.18 0.92
N GLU A 129 14.10 1.04 1.17
CA GLU A 129 15.10 0.84 0.11
C GLU A 129 14.74 -0.39 -0.74
N MET A 130 14.63 -0.20 -2.05
CA MET A 130 14.25 -1.27 -2.98
C MET A 130 15.34 -1.56 -4.01
N LYS A 131 15.36 -2.81 -4.49
CA LYS A 131 16.19 -3.27 -5.60
C LYS A 131 15.30 -3.80 -6.73
N ALA A 132 15.69 -3.51 -7.97
CA ALA A 132 15.03 -4.04 -9.17
C ALA A 132 15.92 -5.09 -9.84
N GLU A 133 15.33 -6.23 -10.20
CA GLU A 133 15.96 -7.33 -10.93
C GLU A 133 15.18 -7.58 -12.23
N TRP A 134 15.92 -7.81 -13.32
CA TRP A 134 15.34 -7.94 -14.64
C TRP A 134 15.69 -9.27 -15.27
N PHE A 135 14.76 -9.79 -16.06
CA PHE A 135 14.86 -11.08 -16.72
C PHE A 135 14.42 -10.97 -18.19
N LYS A 136 15.16 -11.61 -19.10
CA LYS A 136 14.78 -11.89 -20.50
C LYS A 136 14.60 -13.39 -20.63
N ASP A 137 13.40 -13.85 -20.98
CA ASP A 137 13.05 -15.28 -21.09
C ASP A 137 13.45 -16.07 -19.85
N ASP A 138 13.06 -15.53 -18.69
CA ASP A 138 13.35 -16.04 -17.34
C ASP A 138 14.84 -16.13 -16.94
N LYS A 139 15.75 -15.60 -17.77
CA LYS A 139 17.19 -15.51 -17.44
C LYS A 139 17.54 -14.12 -16.91
N PRO A 140 18.28 -14.02 -15.78
CA PRO A 140 18.62 -12.73 -15.18
C PRO A 140 19.53 -11.91 -16.11
N VAL A 141 19.23 -10.62 -16.23
CA VAL A 141 19.98 -9.66 -17.03
C VAL A 141 20.87 -8.83 -16.11
N LYS A 142 22.19 -8.85 -16.36
CA LYS A 142 23.14 -7.96 -15.67
C LYS A 142 23.26 -6.65 -16.44
N PHE A 143 22.91 -5.55 -15.79
CA PHE A 143 23.17 -4.20 -16.30
C PHE A 143 24.65 -3.86 -16.12
N ASN A 144 25.32 -3.38 -17.16
CA ASN A 144 26.69 -2.85 -17.10
C ASN A 144 26.76 -1.49 -17.83
N ASP A 145 27.91 -0.81 -17.77
CA ASP A 145 28.07 0.56 -18.32
C ASP A 145 27.79 0.69 -19.83
N ARG A 146 27.78 -0.41 -20.59
CA ARG A 146 27.36 -0.44 -22.00
C ARG A 146 25.85 -0.65 -22.19
N VAL A 147 25.13 -0.96 -21.12
CA VAL A 147 23.72 -1.35 -21.11
C VAL A 147 22.96 -0.47 -20.12
N LYS A 148 22.55 0.72 -20.58
CA LYS A 148 21.53 1.55 -19.90
C LYS A 148 20.10 1.22 -20.36
N SER A 149 19.97 0.24 -21.25
CA SER A 149 18.75 -0.43 -21.76
C SER A 149 19.19 -1.31 -22.96
N VAL A 150 18.60 -2.49 -23.12
CA VAL A 150 18.76 -3.37 -24.30
C VAL A 150 17.45 -3.22 -25.07
N ILE A 151 17.42 -2.87 -26.34
CA ILE A 151 17.89 -3.69 -27.48
C ILE A 151 18.58 -2.80 -28.51
N LYS A 152 19.83 -3.12 -28.88
CA LYS A 152 20.32 -2.82 -30.23
C LYS A 152 19.64 -3.81 -31.16
N LYS A 153 19.08 -3.35 -32.27
CA LYS A 153 18.59 -4.20 -33.36
C LYS A 153 19.70 -5.19 -33.74
N ASP A 154 19.64 -6.41 -33.23
CA ASP A 154 20.27 -7.54 -33.89
C ASP A 154 19.27 -7.95 -34.97
N ASP A 155 19.74 -8.28 -36.17
CA ASP A 155 18.94 -8.52 -37.39
C ASP A 155 18.05 -9.79 -37.33
N LYS A 156 17.61 -10.19 -36.14
CA LYS A 156 16.71 -11.33 -35.91
C LYS A 156 15.53 -10.86 -35.07
N GLU A 157 14.33 -11.22 -35.52
CA GLU A 157 13.06 -11.05 -34.81
C GLU A 157 13.22 -11.43 -33.33
N ASP A 158 13.40 -10.43 -32.48
CA ASP A 158 13.73 -10.63 -31.06
C ASP A 158 12.41 -10.67 -30.28
N GLU A 159 11.60 -11.70 -30.54
CA GLU A 159 10.43 -12.00 -29.71
C GLU A 159 10.91 -12.49 -28.34
N ALA A 160 10.66 -11.71 -27.30
CA ALA A 160 11.14 -12.04 -25.97
C ALA A 160 10.19 -11.57 -24.88
N LYS A 161 10.12 -12.34 -23.79
CA LYS A 161 9.37 -12.00 -22.59
C LYS A 161 10.29 -11.35 -21.58
N TYR A 162 10.00 -10.09 -21.26
CA TYR A 162 10.72 -9.34 -20.24
C TYR A 162 9.93 -9.36 -18.93
N LYS A 163 10.64 -9.55 -17.82
CA LYS A 163 10.08 -9.53 -16.47
C LYS A 163 10.94 -8.64 -15.57
N CYS A 164 10.28 -7.76 -14.82
CA CYS A 164 10.89 -6.94 -13.78
C CYS A 164 10.35 -7.41 -12.42
N VAL A 165 11.26 -7.64 -11.48
CA VAL A 165 10.97 -7.96 -10.09
C VAL A 165 11.50 -6.81 -9.23
N VAL A 166 10.66 -6.22 -8.41
CA VAL A 166 11.04 -5.19 -7.42
C VAL A 166 10.93 -5.79 -6.03
N LYS A 167 11.96 -5.62 -5.21
CA LYS A 167 12.04 -6.19 -3.88
C LYS A 167 12.60 -5.22 -2.85
N ASN A 168 12.14 -5.33 -1.62
CA ASN A 168 12.73 -4.70 -0.44
C ASN A 168 12.78 -5.72 0.72
N SER A 169 13.01 -5.26 1.95
CA SER A 169 13.03 -6.14 3.13
C SER A 169 11.70 -6.84 3.41
N GLU A 170 10.58 -6.24 2.99
CA GLU A 170 9.23 -6.68 3.34
C GLU A 170 8.56 -7.57 2.29
N GLY A 171 9.12 -7.61 1.07
CA GLY A 171 8.64 -8.52 0.04
C GLY A 171 9.06 -8.13 -1.38
N GLN A 172 8.38 -8.73 -2.34
CA GLN A 172 8.63 -8.49 -3.76
C GLN A 172 7.35 -8.53 -4.58
N ASN A 173 7.32 -7.76 -5.67
CA ASN A 173 6.30 -7.81 -6.71
C ASN A 173 6.97 -7.97 -8.09
N GLN A 174 6.22 -8.49 -9.08
CA GLN A 174 6.72 -8.64 -10.44
C GLN A 174 5.72 -8.20 -11.52
N GLN A 175 6.23 -7.68 -12.63
CA GLN A 175 5.47 -7.40 -13.85
C GLN A 175 6.21 -7.95 -15.08
N SER A 176 5.47 -8.27 -16.13
CA SER A 176 6.03 -8.78 -17.38
C SER A 176 5.45 -8.07 -18.60
N LEU A 177 6.23 -8.05 -19.67
CA LEU A 177 5.87 -7.48 -20.97
C LEU A 177 6.44 -8.39 -22.06
N ASN A 178 5.63 -8.67 -23.07
CA ASN A 178 6.09 -9.36 -24.27
C ASN A 178 6.51 -8.30 -25.30
N LEU A 179 7.69 -8.47 -25.87
CA LEU A 179 8.11 -7.72 -27.04
C LEU A 179 7.90 -8.62 -28.25
N CYS A 180 7.01 -8.21 -29.16
CA CYS A 180 6.86 -8.78 -30.50
C CYS A 180 7.14 -7.66 -31.51
N PHE A 181 7.85 -7.98 -32.58
CA PHE A 181 8.00 -7.09 -33.73
C PHE A 181 7.00 -7.55 -34.80
N GLU A 182 6.15 -6.64 -35.26
CA GLU A 182 5.37 -6.82 -36.50
C GLU A 182 6.17 -6.36 -37.72
#